data_AF-A0A3D5R515-F1
#
_entry.id   AF-A0A3D5R515-F1
#
_cell.length_a   1.000
_cell.length_b   1.000
_cell.length_c   1.000
_cell.angle_alpha   90.00
_cell.angle_beta   90.00
_cell.angle_gamma   90.00
#
_symmetry.space_group_name_H-M   'P 1'
#
loop_
_entity.id
_entity.type
_entity.pdbx_description
1 polymer ?
#
loop_
_entity_poly.entity_id
_entity_poly.type
_entity_poly.pdbx_seq_one_letter_code
_entity_poly.pdbx_strand_id
1 'polypeptide(L)'
;MAIILANDAMDQDAAKALKERGHDLIEHHYEIDELKEKIKEVDIIIVRSATKIREELIDEASKGGKLKLIIRAGVGLDNIDVDYAKSKGIKVRNTPNSSSRAVA
;
A
#
# COMPACT_ATOMS: atom_id res chain seq x y z
N MET A 1 9.19 -12.49 7.32
CA MET A 1 9.29 -12.09 5.90
C MET A 1 7.90 -11.69 5.43
N ALA A 2 7.77 -10.58 4.70
CA ALA A 2 6.48 -10.11 4.18
C ALA A 2 6.69 -9.67 2.73
N ILE A 3 5.69 -9.90 1.88
CA ILE A 3 5.70 -9.46 0.49
C ILE A 3 5.05 -8.09 0.41
N ILE A 4 5.81 -7.10 -0.05
CA ILE A 4 5.42 -5.69 -0.07
C ILE A 4 5.36 -5.24 -1.53
N LEU A 5 4.20 -4.74 -1.96
CA LEU A 5 4.02 -4.13 -3.26
C LEU A 5 4.03 -2.60 -3.13
N ALA A 6 4.99 -1.93 -3.75
CA ALA A 6 4.97 -0.49 -3.95
C ALA A 6 4.38 -0.20 -5.34
N ASN A 7 3.06 0.02 -5.41
CA ASN A 7 2.39 0.27 -6.69
C ASN A 7 2.66 1.69 -7.20
N ASP A 8 2.88 2.64 -6.30
CA ASP A 8 3.30 3.99 -6.65
C ASP A 8 4.78 4.19 -6.35
N ALA A 9 5.41 5.20 -6.99
CA ALA A 9 6.81 5.51 -6.76
C ALA A 9 7.13 5.70 -5.27
N MET A 10 8.23 5.07 -4.85
CA MET A 10 8.73 5.05 -3.48
C MET A 10 10.15 5.60 -3.43
N ASP A 11 10.50 6.17 -2.28
CA ASP A 11 11.87 6.61 -1.99
C ASP A 11 12.84 5.42 -1.96
N GLN A 12 14.02 5.57 -2.56
CA GLN A 12 14.97 4.48 -2.74
C GLN A 12 15.65 4.06 -1.43
N ASP A 13 15.87 4.99 -0.49
CA ASP A 13 16.40 4.64 0.84
C ASP A 13 15.38 3.83 1.63
N ALA A 14 14.09 4.21 1.54
CA ALA A 14 13.01 3.44 2.15
C ALA A 14 12.88 2.04 1.54
N ALA A 15 12.99 1.93 0.21
CA ALA A 15 12.96 0.64 -0.50
C ALA A 15 14.13 -0.26 -0.06
N LYS A 16 15.34 0.30 0.02
CA LYS A 16 16.54 -0.39 0.48
C LYS A 16 16.38 -0.87 1.93
N ALA A 17 15.90 -0.02 2.83
CA ALA A 17 15.68 -0.37 4.22
C ALA A 17 14.68 -1.53 4.40
N LEU A 18 13.65 -1.62 3.54
CA LEU A 18 12.72 -2.76 3.54
C LEU A 18 13.41 -4.06 3.11
N LYS A 19 14.20 -4.02 2.04
CA LYS A 19 14.98 -5.18 1.55
C LYS A 19 16.02 -5.64 2.58
N GLU A 20 16.75 -4.70 3.20
CA GLU A 20 17.74 -4.99 4.25
C GLU A 20 17.11 -5.63 5.51
N ARG A 21 15.83 -5.34 5.77
CA ARG A 21 15.04 -5.98 6.83
C ARG A 21 14.53 -7.38 6.46
N GLY A 22 14.84 -7.87 5.26
CA GLY A 22 14.43 -9.20 4.77
C GLY A 22 12.97 -9.25 4.33
N HIS A 23 12.44 -8.16 3.77
CA HIS A 23 11.15 -8.15 3.09
C HIS A 23 11.33 -8.26 1.57
N ASP A 24 10.41 -8.96 0.91
CA ASP A 24 10.37 -9.04 -0.55
C ASP A 24 9.63 -7.82 -1.08
N LEU A 25 10.37 -6.89 -1.66
CA LEU A 25 9.81 -5.65 -2.20
C LEU A 25 9.62 -5.75 -3.71
N ILE A 26 8.38 -5.57 -4.16
CA ILE A 26 7.97 -5.47 -5.55
C ILE A 26 7.77 -3.99 -5.87
N GLU A 27 8.69 -3.41 -6.64
CA GLU A 27 8.63 -2.02 -7.11
C GLU A 27 8.13 -2.00 -8.55
N HIS A 28 6.82 -2.15 -8.74
CA HIS A 28 6.20 -2.17 -10.06
C HIS A 28 4.81 -1.51 -10.01
N HIS A 29 4.54 -0.67 -11.00
CA HIS A 29 3.23 -0.04 -11.16
C HIS A 29 2.33 -0.95 -12.00
N TYR A 30 1.32 -1.52 -11.37
CA TYR A 30 0.25 -2.23 -12.05
C TYR A 30 -0.94 -1.31 -12.28
N GLU A 31 -1.50 -1.38 -13.48
CA GLU A 31 -2.82 -0.81 -13.78
C GLU A 31 -3.90 -1.56 -13.01
N ILE A 32 -5.09 -0.94 -12.87
CA ILE A 32 -6.12 -1.43 -11.95
C ILE A 32 -6.51 -2.90 -12.18
N ASP A 33 -6.59 -3.34 -13.44
CA ASP A 33 -7.00 -4.71 -13.77
C ASP A 33 -5.94 -5.74 -13.42
N GLU A 34 -4.66 -5.42 -13.60
CA GLU A 34 -3.55 -6.28 -13.17
C GLU A 34 -3.36 -6.25 -11.65
N LEU A 35 -3.58 -5.07 -11.05
CA LEU A 35 -3.46 -4.86 -9.61
C LEU A 35 -4.45 -5.73 -8.84
N LYS A 36 -5.67 -5.93 -9.35
CA LYS A 36 -6.68 -6.83 -8.76
C LYS A 36 -6.15 -8.25 -8.57
N GLU A 37 -5.32 -8.74 -9.49
CA GLU A 37 -4.71 -10.06 -9.37
C GLU A 37 -3.50 -10.03 -8.43
N LYS A 38 -2.62 -9.04 -8.60
CA LYS A 38 -1.38 -8.95 -7.82
C LYS A 38 -1.62 -8.69 -6.33
N ILE A 39 -2.62 -7.89 -5.98
CA ILE A 39 -2.91 -7.53 -4.60
C ILE A 39 -3.34 -8.74 -3.74
N LYS A 40 -3.82 -9.82 -4.36
CA LYS A 40 -4.17 -11.09 -3.68
C LYS A 40 -2.94 -11.84 -3.18
N GLU A 41 -1.78 -11.57 -3.75
CA GLU A 41 -0.55 -12.34 -3.52
C GLU A 41 0.36 -11.71 -2.45
N VAL A 42 0.09 -10.48 -2.01
CA VAL A 42 0.98 -9.66 -1.18
C VAL A 42 0.44 -9.42 0.23
N ASP A 43 1.33 -9.21 1.20
CA ASP A 43 0.95 -8.91 2.59
C ASP A 43 0.67 -7.42 2.80
N ILE A 44 1.39 -6.56 2.08
CA ILE A 44 1.37 -5.11 2.25
C ILE A 44 1.33 -4.44 0.88
N ILE A 45 0.49 -3.42 0.72
CA ILE A 45 0.54 -2.50 -0.43
C ILE A 45 0.89 -1.09 0.04
N ILE A 46 1.84 -0.46 -0.65
CA ILE A 46 2.26 0.92 -0.47
C ILE A 46 1.82 1.71 -1.70
N VAL A 47 1.05 2.77 -1.46
CA VAL A 47 0.55 3.68 -2.51
C VAL A 47 0.81 5.13 -2.12
N ARG A 48 0.70 6.04 -3.09
CA ARG A 48 0.66 7.49 -2.89
C ARG A 48 -0.73 7.97 -3.29
N SER A 49 -0.83 9.01 -4.13
CA SER A 49 -2.07 9.60 -4.59
C SER A 49 -2.59 9.05 -5.92
N ALA A 50 -1.77 8.32 -6.68
CA ALA A 50 -2.15 7.86 -8.02
C ALA A 50 -3.06 6.64 -7.95
N THR A 51 -2.64 5.60 -7.21
CA THR A 51 -3.45 4.39 -7.05
C THR A 51 -4.66 4.65 -6.17
N LYS A 52 -5.86 4.31 -6.61
CA LYS A 52 -7.10 4.42 -5.82
C LYS A 52 -7.46 3.05 -5.25
N ILE A 53 -7.52 2.95 -3.93
CA ILE A 53 -7.93 1.72 -3.24
C ILE A 53 -9.37 1.89 -2.76
N ARG A 54 -10.32 1.49 -3.61
CA ARG A 54 -11.76 1.54 -3.35
C ARG A 54 -12.32 0.14 -3.09
N GLU A 55 -13.61 0.06 -2.80
CA GLU A 55 -14.32 -1.17 -2.43
C GLU A 55 -13.98 -2.36 -3.35
N GLU A 56 -14.04 -2.17 -4.67
CA GLU A 56 -13.76 -3.24 -5.64
C GLU A 56 -12.37 -3.85 -5.46
N LEU A 57 -11.33 -3.01 -5.29
CA LEU A 57 -9.96 -3.50 -5.11
C LEU A 57 -9.76 -4.12 -3.73
N ILE A 58 -10.43 -3.58 -2.71
CA ILE A 58 -10.41 -4.13 -1.35
C ILE A 58 -11.09 -5.50 -1.31
N ASP A 59 -12.17 -5.69 -2.06
CA ASP A 59 -12.85 -6.97 -2.19
C ASP A 59 -11.98 -8.01 -2.89
N GLU A 60 -11.32 -7.63 -3.99
CA GLU A 60 -10.34 -8.51 -4.64
C GLU A 60 -9.19 -8.89 -3.69
N ALA A 61 -8.64 -7.92 -2.94
CA ALA A 61 -7.62 -8.20 -1.94
C ALA A 61 -8.11 -9.14 -0.83
N SER A 62 -9.38 -8.99 -0.41
CA SER A 62 -10.00 -9.82 0.62
C SER A 62 -10.21 -11.26 0.17
N LYS A 63 -10.44 -11.50 -1.13
CA LYS A 63 -10.52 -12.86 -1.70
C LYS A 63 -9.22 -13.64 -1.55
N GLY A 64 -8.07 -12.96 -1.68
CA GLY A 64 -6.76 -13.57 -1.50
C GLY A 64 -6.39 -13.82 -0.03
N GLY A 65 -6.97 -13.05 0.91
CA GLY A 65 -6.78 -13.20 2.36
C GLY A 65 -5.37 -12.89 2.88
N LYS A 66 -4.43 -12.52 1.99
CA LYS A 66 -3.03 -12.21 2.36
C LYS A 66 -2.82 -10.76 2.76
N LEU A 67 -3.54 -9.82 2.14
CA LEU A 67 -3.34 -8.40 2.38
C LEU A 67 -3.76 -8.05 3.82
N LYS A 68 -2.81 -7.56 4.63
CA LYS A 68 -3.03 -7.19 6.03
C LYS A 68 -2.92 -5.69 6.27
N LEU A 69 -2.21 -4.99 5.40
CA LEU A 69 -1.87 -3.58 5.60
C LEU A 69 -1.82 -2.82 4.28
N ILE A 70 -2.53 -1.70 4.25
CA ILE A 70 -2.43 -0.66 3.24
C ILE A 70 -1.68 0.51 3.86
N ILE A 71 -0.61 0.97 3.19
CA ILE A 71 0.17 2.14 3.59
C ILE A 71 0.03 3.20 2.51
N ARG A 72 -0.42 4.40 2.89
CA ARG A 72 -0.28 5.58 2.05
C ARG A 72 0.94 6.38 2.44
N ALA A 73 1.88 6.51 1.51
CA ALA A 73 3.01 7.43 1.61
C ALA A 73 2.53 8.87 1.32
N GLY A 74 1.85 9.46 2.30
CA GLY A 74 1.29 10.81 2.29
C GLY A 74 0.45 11.09 3.54
N VAL A 75 0.08 12.35 3.74
CA VAL A 75 -0.71 12.78 4.91
C VAL A 75 -2.18 12.39 4.78
N GLY A 76 -2.83 12.75 3.66
CA GLY A 76 -4.25 12.42 3.43
C GLY A 76 -4.48 10.93 3.21
N LEU A 77 -5.75 10.51 3.21
CA LEU A 77 -6.19 9.14 2.90
C LEU A 77 -7.30 9.13 1.84
N ASP A 78 -7.44 10.21 1.07
CA ASP A 78 -8.59 10.53 0.23
C ASP A 78 -8.85 9.52 -0.90
N ASN A 79 -7.83 8.75 -1.27
CA ASN A 79 -7.86 7.73 -2.31
C ASN A 79 -8.04 6.30 -1.77
N ILE A 80 -8.20 6.13 -0.46
CA ILE A 80 -8.37 4.84 0.19
C ILE A 80 -9.73 4.85 0.91
N ASP A 81 -10.54 3.82 0.66
CA ASP A 81 -11.72 3.57 1.48
C ASP A 81 -11.31 2.93 2.81
N VAL A 82 -11.01 3.79 3.79
CA VAL A 82 -10.41 3.39 5.06
C VAL A 82 -11.37 2.53 5.88
N ASP A 83 -12.64 2.91 5.92
CA ASP A 83 -13.63 2.23 6.76
C ASP A 83 -14.02 0.89 6.14
N TYR A 84 -14.14 0.82 4.81
CA TYR A 84 -14.36 -0.45 4.13
C TYR A 84 -13.16 -1.40 4.31
N ALA A 85 -11.92 -0.92 4.14
CA ALA A 85 -10.72 -1.71 4.37
C ALA A 85 -10.69 -2.30 5.80
N LYS A 86 -11.00 -1.49 6.81
CA LYS A 86 -11.08 -1.95 8.21
C LYS A 86 -12.18 -2.98 8.42
N SER A 87 -13.35 -2.81 7.77
CA SER A 87 -14.45 -3.78 7.86
C SER A 87 -14.07 -5.16 7.35
N LYS A 88 -13.11 -5.23 6.42
CA LYS A 88 -12.53 -6.46 5.87
C LYS A 88 -11.31 -6.95 6.66
N GLY A 89 -10.99 -6.32 7.79
CA GLY A 89 -9.84 -6.68 8.63
C GLY A 89 -8.49 -6.17 8.13
N ILE A 90 -8.48 -5.33 7.09
CA ILE A 90 -7.26 -4.76 6.51
C ILE A 90 -6.93 -3.45 7.24
N LYS A 91 -5.71 -3.36 7.77
CA LYS A 91 -5.26 -2.13 8.45
C LYS A 91 -4.90 -1.07 7.43
N VAL A 92 -5.19 0.19 7.76
CA VAL A 92 -4.73 1.34 6.97
C VAL A 92 -3.82 2.22 7.83
N ARG A 93 -2.68 2.62 7.25
CA ARG A 93 -1.71 3.53 7.84
C ARG A 93 -1.30 4.59 6.82
N ASN A 94 -0.92 5.75 7.31
CA ASN A 94 -0.41 6.88 6.53
C ASN A 94 0.83 7.47 7.21
N THR A 95 1.40 8.53 6.64
CA THR A 95 2.53 9.28 7.20
C THR A 95 2.08 10.68 7.64
N PRO A 96 1.30 10.81 8.73
CA PRO A 96 0.62 12.06 9.10
C PRO A 96 1.58 13.23 9.39
N ASN A 97 2.82 12.93 9.83
CA ASN A 97 3.84 13.94 10.16
C ASN A 97 4.86 14.17 9.04
N SER A 98 4.64 13.66 7.82
CA SER A 98 5.64 13.76 6.75
C SER A 98 5.76 15.16 6.14
N SER A 99 4.75 16.01 6.27
CA SER A 99 4.80 17.42 5.82
C SER A 99 5.67 18.31 6.71
N SER A 100 6.05 17.84 7.90
CA SER A 100 6.77 18.65 8.91
C SER A 100 8.26 18.85 8.60
N ARG A 101 8.84 18.16 7.60
CA ARG A 101 10.26 18.32 7.18
C ARG A 101 10.45 19.13 5.89
N ALA A 102 9.38 19.56 5.23
CA ALA A 102 9.46 20.43 4.04
C ALA A 102 9.48 21.93 4.39
N VAL A 103 9.43 22.25 5.69
CA VAL A 103 9.56 23.59 6.27
C VAL A 103 10.50 23.48 7.46
N ALA A 104 11.81 23.49 7.19
CA ALA A 104 12.86 23.79 8.15
C ALA A 104 14.02 24.48 7.42
#